data_AF-A0A3P9NMZ7-F1
#
_entry.id   AF-A0A3P9NMZ7-F1
#
_cell.length_a   1.000
_cell.length_b   1.000
_cell.length_c   1.000
_cell.angle_alpha   90.00
_cell.angle_beta   90.00
_cell.angle_gamma   90.00
#
_symmetry.space_group_name_H-M   'P 1'
#
loop_
_entity.id
_entity.type
_entity.pdbx_description
1 polymer ?
#
loop_
_entity_poly.entity_id
_entity_poly.type
_entity_poly.pdbx_seq_one_letter_code
_entity_poly.pdbx_strand_id
1 'polypeptide(L)'
;FWLIPPDRTGAASRVCSPPQLHTALGDMICLSEGGRRAERIEDTFYGGVVFTRRPVRTYERIRVLVERHVPHWQGTMRVGFTNVRPSARSLPLPQFSMPDLTQTSGHWATPVPESYCQEGSVLEFWSHLLGWLSKRIPSLSSM
;
A
#
# COMPACT_ATOMS: atom_id res chain seq x y z
N PHE A 1 2.97 -1.26 0.57
CA PHE A 1 1.69 -0.54 0.74
C PHE A 1 0.60 -1.55 1.04
N TRP A 2 -0.13 -1.38 2.14
CA TRP A 2 -1.07 -2.37 2.64
C TRP A 2 -2.47 -1.76 2.85
N LEU A 3 -3.46 -2.44 2.29
CA LEU A 3 -4.87 -2.10 2.42
C LEU A 3 -5.54 -2.93 3.50
N ILE A 4 -6.46 -2.35 4.25
CA ILE A 4 -7.25 -3.08 5.24
C ILE A 4 -8.61 -3.40 4.60
N PRO A 5 -9.05 -4.65 4.40
CA PRO A 5 -10.40 -4.93 3.90
C PRO A 5 -11.45 -4.61 4.98
N PRO A 6 -12.74 -4.42 4.62
CA PRO A 6 -13.76 -4.11 5.61
C PRO A 6 -14.01 -5.33 6.50
N ASP A 7 -14.45 -5.09 7.74
CA ASP A 7 -14.95 -6.18 8.58
C ASP A 7 -16.16 -6.83 7.89
N ARG A 8 -16.31 -8.15 8.00
CA ARG A 8 -17.37 -8.91 7.32
C ARG A 8 -18.78 -8.59 7.86
N THR A 9 -18.88 -7.72 8.88
CA THR A 9 -20.06 -7.51 9.73
C THR A 9 -20.88 -6.25 9.44
N GLY A 10 -20.54 -5.41 8.45
CA GLY A 10 -21.56 -4.58 7.78
C GLY A 10 -21.33 -3.07 7.56
N ALA A 11 -22.32 -2.51 6.86
CA ALA A 11 -22.63 -1.13 6.45
C ALA A 11 -21.60 -0.37 5.58
N ALA A 12 -21.87 -0.32 4.26
CA ALA A 12 -21.15 0.50 3.30
C ALA A 12 -21.74 1.93 3.22
N SER A 13 -20.98 2.96 3.61
CA SER A 13 -21.24 4.34 3.18
C SER A 13 -21.00 4.44 1.66
N ARG A 14 -21.86 5.19 0.96
CA ARG A 14 -21.84 5.30 -0.52
C ARG A 14 -20.73 6.21 -1.08
N VAL A 15 -20.01 6.93 -0.23
CA VAL A 15 -18.88 7.79 -0.62
C VAL A 15 -17.65 7.34 0.15
N CYS A 16 -16.61 6.93 -0.57
CA CYS A 16 -15.32 6.62 0.01
C CYS A 16 -14.37 7.79 -0.25
N SER A 17 -14.08 8.58 0.79
CA SER A 17 -13.00 9.57 0.71
C SER A 17 -11.67 8.86 0.44
N PRO A 18 -10.72 9.46 -0.29
CA PRO A 18 -9.40 8.87 -0.52
C PRO A 18 -8.78 8.40 0.81
N PRO A 19 -8.27 7.16 0.91
CA PRO A 19 -7.72 6.67 2.16
C PRO A 19 -6.47 7.46 2.54
N GLN A 20 -6.41 7.90 3.79
CA GLN A 20 -5.18 8.37 4.42
C GLN A 20 -4.35 7.16 4.87
N LEU A 21 -3.08 7.39 5.14
CA LEU A 21 -2.13 6.45 5.70
C LEU A 21 -2.17 6.51 7.24
N HIS A 22 -2.01 5.34 7.87
CA HIS A 22 -1.96 5.21 9.31
C HIS A 22 -0.58 5.59 9.84
N THR A 23 -0.50 6.08 11.07
CA THR A 23 0.75 6.42 11.77
C THR A 23 1.53 5.22 12.29
N ALA A 24 1.04 4.00 12.03
CA ALA A 24 1.77 2.77 12.29
C ALA A 24 2.46 2.43 10.98
N LEU A 25 3.68 2.94 10.83
CA LEU A 25 4.46 2.96 9.60
C LEU A 25 5.88 2.51 9.89
N GLY A 26 6.63 2.17 8.85
CA GLY A 26 8.02 1.75 8.99
C GLY A 26 8.92 2.94 9.32
N ASP A 27 10.02 2.64 9.99
CA ASP A 27 10.90 3.66 10.59
C ASP A 27 11.53 4.62 9.57
N MET A 28 11.57 4.22 8.30
CA MET A 28 12.12 5.02 7.22
C MET A 28 11.07 5.88 6.52
N ILE A 29 9.83 5.97 7.02
CA ILE A 29 8.74 6.71 6.37
C ILE A 29 8.37 7.99 7.13
N CYS A 30 8.28 9.10 6.40
CA CYS A 30 7.59 10.31 6.84
C CYS A 30 6.26 10.46 6.10
N LEU A 31 5.21 10.85 6.83
CA LEU A 31 3.91 11.19 6.25
C LEU A 31 3.75 12.70 6.14
N SER A 32 3.17 13.13 5.02
CA SER A 32 2.80 14.52 4.77
C SER A 32 1.42 14.60 4.12
N GLU A 33 0.95 15.83 3.83
CA GLU A 33 -0.34 16.09 3.17
C GLU A 33 -1.56 15.48 3.88
N GLY A 34 -1.56 15.52 5.22
CA GLY A 34 -2.63 14.91 6.02
C GLY A 34 -2.66 13.39 5.93
N GLY A 35 -1.51 12.75 5.74
CA GLY A 35 -1.37 11.31 5.59
C GLY A 35 -1.72 10.81 4.19
N ARG A 36 -1.70 11.66 3.16
CA ARG A 36 -1.91 11.23 1.77
C ARG A 36 -0.61 10.98 1.01
N ARG A 37 0.50 11.44 1.56
CA ARG A 37 1.83 11.28 0.98
C ARG A 37 2.74 10.55 1.96
N ALA A 38 3.46 9.55 1.47
CA ALA A 38 4.51 8.84 2.20
C ALA A 38 5.81 8.94 1.43
N GLU A 39 6.86 9.33 2.13
CA GLU A 39 8.20 9.51 1.58
C GLU A 39 9.21 8.79 2.46
N ARG A 40 10.25 8.21 1.85
CA ARG A 40 11.38 7.69 2.61
C ARG A 40 12.29 8.83 3.05
N ILE A 41 12.64 8.88 4.33
CA ILE A 41 13.44 9.97 4.90
C ILE A 41 14.93 9.89 4.58
N GLU A 42 15.42 8.69 4.31
CA GLU A 42 16.81 8.41 3.98
C GLU A 42 16.90 7.68 2.64
N ASP A 43 18.08 7.70 2.03
CA ASP A 43 18.38 6.94 0.82
C ASP A 43 18.51 5.44 1.14
N THR A 44 17.37 4.76 1.30
CA THR A 44 17.27 3.36 1.71
C THR A 44 16.14 2.61 0.97
N PHE A 45 16.30 1.30 0.84
CA PHE A 45 15.29 0.39 0.25
C PHE A 45 14.37 -0.30 1.28
N TYR A 46 14.70 -0.26 2.58
CA TYR A 46 13.99 -0.98 3.64
C TYR A 46 13.18 -0.03 4.55
N GLY A 47 12.39 -0.59 5.48
CA GLY A 47 11.63 0.19 6.46
C GLY A 47 10.48 1.00 5.84
N GLY A 48 10.03 0.64 4.64
CA GLY A 48 9.06 1.42 3.84
C GLY A 48 7.60 0.98 3.99
N VAL A 49 7.25 0.31 5.08
CA VAL A 49 5.92 -0.28 5.26
C VAL A 49 4.90 0.80 5.65
N VAL A 50 3.77 0.86 4.93
CA VAL A 50 2.64 1.75 5.23
C VAL A 50 1.31 1.03 5.09
N PHE A 51 0.32 1.43 5.90
CA PHE A 51 -1.06 0.92 5.88
C PHE A 51 -2.06 2.05 5.67
N THR A 52 -3.23 1.74 5.12
CA THR A 52 -4.36 2.68 5.15
C THR A 52 -4.86 2.88 6.57
N ARG A 53 -5.38 4.07 6.87
CA ARG A 53 -5.93 4.44 8.18
C ARG A 53 -7.31 3.82 8.44
N ARG A 54 -8.06 3.54 7.36
CA ARG A 54 -9.37 2.91 7.41
C ARG A 54 -9.40 1.63 6.57
N PRO A 55 -10.37 0.76 6.83
CA PRO A 55 -10.74 -0.27 5.89
C PRO A 55 -11.17 0.29 4.53
N VAL A 56 -10.74 -0.35 3.46
CA VAL A 56 -11.18 -0.19 2.06
C VAL A 56 -12.19 -1.27 1.74
N ARG A 57 -13.22 -0.95 0.96
CA ARG A 57 -14.26 -1.90 0.59
C ARG A 57 -13.79 -2.86 -0.47
N THR A 58 -14.45 -4.01 -0.55
CA THR A 58 -14.34 -4.87 -1.71
C THR A 58 -14.73 -4.09 -2.96
N TYR A 59 -13.95 -4.24 -4.03
CA TYR A 59 -14.06 -3.49 -5.28
C TYR A 59 -13.78 -1.98 -5.19
N GLU A 60 -13.40 -1.45 -4.02
CA GLU A 60 -12.93 -0.06 -3.90
C GLU A 60 -11.57 0.08 -4.60
N ARG A 61 -11.53 0.91 -5.65
CA ARG A 61 -10.32 1.18 -6.41
C ARG A 61 -9.43 2.15 -5.65
N ILE A 62 -8.26 1.68 -5.24
CA ILE A 62 -7.23 2.53 -4.65
C ILE A 62 -6.21 2.87 -5.72
N ARG A 63 -5.86 4.15 -5.79
CA ARG A 63 -4.83 4.68 -6.68
C ARG A 63 -3.67 5.22 -5.88
N VAL A 64 -2.47 4.84 -6.26
CA VAL A 64 -1.21 5.33 -5.67
C VAL A 64 -0.39 5.91 -6.80
N LEU A 65 -0.04 7.19 -6.68
CA LEU A 65 0.90 7.87 -7.56
C LEU A 65 2.32 7.59 -7.08
N VAL A 66 3.20 7.16 -7.98
CA VAL A 66 4.63 7.11 -7.74
C VAL A 66 5.19 8.50 -8.05
N GLU A 67 5.40 9.30 -7.02
CA GLU A 67 5.88 10.68 -7.20
C GLU A 67 7.38 10.78 -7.44
N ARG A 68 8.16 9.84 -6.92
CA ARG A 68 9.61 9.78 -7.05
C ARG A 68 10.09 8.35 -7.08
N HIS A 69 11.13 8.11 -7.85
CA HIS A 69 11.83 6.83 -7.97
C HIS A 69 13.34 7.05 -7.79
N VAL A 70 14.03 6.14 -7.10
CA VAL A 70 15.48 6.25 -6.83
C VAL A 70 16.22 5.21 -7.67
N PRO A 71 16.89 5.59 -8.77
CA PRO A 71 17.34 4.65 -9.80
C PRO A 71 18.41 3.63 -9.38
N HIS A 72 19.21 3.92 -8.35
CA HIS A 72 20.27 3.01 -7.91
C HIS A 72 19.77 1.87 -7.02
N TRP A 73 18.53 1.96 -6.51
CA TRP A 73 17.92 0.86 -5.78
C TRP A 73 17.24 -0.11 -6.74
N GLN A 74 17.75 -1.34 -6.78
CA GLN A 74 17.10 -2.42 -7.51
C GLN A 74 15.95 -3.01 -6.68
N GLY A 75 14.78 -3.14 -7.28
CA GLY A 75 13.65 -3.79 -6.65
C GLY A 75 12.32 -3.18 -7.04
N THR A 76 11.28 -3.54 -6.28
CA THR A 76 9.94 -3.09 -6.61
C THR A 76 9.08 -2.80 -5.37
N MET A 77 8.13 -1.90 -5.56
CA MET A 77 7.04 -1.68 -4.64
C MET A 77 6.21 -2.97 -4.49
N ARG A 78 5.71 -3.18 -3.28
CA ARG A 78 4.79 -4.27 -2.96
C ARG A 78 3.47 -3.69 -2.52
N VAL A 79 2.39 -4.23 -3.08
CA VAL A 79 1.02 -3.87 -2.73
C VAL A 79 0.30 -5.08 -2.16
N GLY A 80 -0.56 -4.88 -1.18
CA GLY A 80 -1.19 -5.99 -0.49
C GLY A 80 -2.40 -5.59 0.34
N PHE A 81 -3.00 -6.61 0.97
CA PHE A 81 -4.08 -6.50 1.92
C PHE A 81 -3.70 -7.13 3.26
N THR A 82 -4.30 -6.64 4.35
CA THR A 82 -4.18 -7.24 5.66
C THR A 82 -5.48 -7.12 6.44
N ASN A 83 -5.92 -8.20 7.09
CA ASN A 83 -7.05 -8.14 8.04
C ASN A 83 -6.60 -7.78 9.47
N VAL A 84 -5.31 -7.50 9.68
CA VAL A 84 -4.74 -7.08 10.96
C VAL A 84 -4.74 -5.55 11.03
N ARG A 85 -5.44 -5.01 12.04
CA ARG A 85 -5.54 -3.56 12.27
C ARG A 85 -4.15 -2.96 12.53
N PRO A 86 -3.77 -1.82 11.90
CA PRO A 86 -2.48 -1.18 12.14
C PRO A 86 -2.26 -0.79 13.61
N SER A 87 -3.33 -0.43 14.33
CA SER A 87 -3.29 -0.10 15.75
C SER A 87 -2.97 -1.29 16.66
N ALA A 88 -3.07 -2.52 16.17
CA ALA A 88 -2.75 -3.73 16.94
C ALA A 88 -1.29 -4.19 16.76
N ARG A 89 -0.47 -3.43 16.02
CA ARG A 89 0.92 -3.77 15.73
C ARG A 89 1.84 -3.17 16.78
N SER A 90 2.86 -3.93 17.18
CA SER A 90 3.99 -3.41 17.93
C SER A 90 4.94 -2.68 16.97
N LEU A 91 5.46 -1.53 17.40
CA LEU A 91 6.51 -0.80 16.70
C LEU A 91 7.88 -1.15 17.30
N PRO A 92 8.97 -1.12 16.52
CA PRO A 92 9.02 -0.80 15.08
C PRO A 92 8.37 -1.88 14.21
N LEU A 93 7.90 -1.49 13.03
CA LEU A 93 7.40 -2.45 12.05
C LEU A 93 8.56 -3.25 11.43
N PRO A 94 8.29 -4.44 10.85
CA PRO A 94 9.29 -5.17 10.10
C PRO A 94 9.90 -4.34 8.96
N GLN A 95 11.18 -4.58 8.69
CA GLN A 95 11.93 -3.87 7.65
C GLN A 95 11.36 -4.13 6.26
N PHE A 96 10.80 -5.33 6.02
CA PHE A 96 10.26 -5.72 4.73
C PHE A 96 8.79 -6.14 4.83
N SER A 97 8.02 -5.82 3.80
CA SER A 97 6.66 -6.36 3.65
C SER A 97 6.67 -7.84 3.26
N MET A 98 7.74 -8.29 2.58
CA MET A 98 7.96 -9.68 2.19
C MET A 98 9.44 -10.02 2.42
N PRO A 99 9.76 -11.12 3.12
CA PRO A 99 8.81 -12.14 3.59
C PRO A 99 8.10 -11.77 4.90
N ASP A 100 8.63 -10.82 5.70
CA ASP A 100 8.31 -10.67 7.12
C ASP A 100 6.80 -10.61 7.43
N LEU A 101 6.06 -9.72 6.77
CA LEU A 101 4.61 -9.62 7.00
C LEU A 101 3.86 -10.78 6.32
N THR A 102 4.21 -11.15 5.10
CA THR A 102 3.54 -12.23 4.36
C THR A 102 3.73 -13.63 4.95
N GLN A 103 4.72 -13.83 5.82
CA GLN A 103 4.87 -15.07 6.59
C GLN A 103 3.94 -15.15 7.80
N THR A 104 3.28 -14.04 8.16
CA THR A 104 2.32 -14.00 9.26
C THR A 104 0.89 -14.06 8.73
N SER A 105 0.01 -14.77 9.47
CA SER A 105 -1.40 -14.89 9.11
C SER A 105 -2.06 -13.51 8.96
N GLY A 106 -2.96 -13.38 7.98
CA GLY A 106 -3.71 -12.15 7.77
C GLY A 106 -3.00 -11.10 6.92
N HIS A 107 -1.98 -11.48 6.13
CA HIS A 107 -1.22 -10.59 5.27
C HIS A 107 -1.01 -11.23 3.89
N TRP A 108 -1.36 -10.50 2.85
CA TRP A 108 -1.18 -10.92 1.47
C TRP A 108 -0.59 -9.76 0.66
N ALA A 109 0.55 -9.97 0.01
CA ALA A 109 1.16 -8.95 -0.85
C ALA A 109 1.71 -9.57 -2.13
N THR A 110 1.84 -8.73 -3.16
CA THR A 110 2.49 -9.09 -4.42
C THR A 110 3.45 -7.97 -4.84
N PRO A 111 4.58 -8.31 -5.49
CA PRO A 111 5.40 -7.31 -6.15
C PRO A 111 4.64 -6.67 -7.32
N VAL A 112 4.79 -5.36 -7.46
CA VAL A 112 4.42 -4.64 -8.68
C VAL A 112 5.54 -4.85 -9.70
N PRO A 113 5.29 -4.96 -11.02
CA PRO A 113 6.39 -4.95 -11.98
C PRO A 113 7.13 -3.61 -11.93
N GLU A 114 8.47 -3.65 -11.95
CA GLU A 114 9.33 -2.47 -11.81
C GLU A 114 9.07 -1.39 -12.87
N SER A 115 8.67 -1.79 -14.08
CA SER A 115 8.27 -0.89 -15.16
C SER A 115 7.07 0.01 -14.80
N TYR A 116 6.32 -0.31 -13.75
CA TYR A 116 5.21 0.49 -13.24
C TYR A 116 5.53 1.23 -11.94
N CYS A 117 6.75 1.11 -11.44
CA CYS A 117 7.24 1.83 -10.28
C CYS A 117 8.05 3.08 -10.68
N GLN A 118 7.82 3.58 -11.89
CA GLN A 118 8.50 4.77 -12.42
C GLN A 118 7.78 6.05 -11.96
N GLU A 119 8.52 7.15 -11.85
CA GLU A 119 7.94 8.46 -11.55
C GLU A 119 6.79 8.81 -12.52
N GLY A 120 5.68 9.29 -11.97
CA GLY A 120 4.44 9.57 -12.69
C GLY A 120 3.51 8.37 -12.87
N SER A 121 3.95 7.14 -12.53
CA SER A 121 3.10 5.95 -12.64
C SER A 121 1.94 6.00 -11.65
N VAL A 122 0.74 5.65 -12.10
CA VAL A 122 -0.43 5.47 -11.22
C VAL A 122 -0.77 4.00 -11.09
N LEU A 123 -0.50 3.45 -9.91
CA LEU A 123 -0.85 2.08 -9.55
C LEU A 123 -2.30 2.04 -9.10
N GLU A 124 -3.13 1.22 -9.73
CA GLU A 124 -4.52 1.04 -9.33
C GLU A 124 -4.81 -0.41 -8.93
N PHE A 125 -5.34 -0.61 -7.73
CA PHE A 125 -5.61 -1.93 -7.19
C PHE A 125 -6.85 -1.97 -6.27
N TRP A 126 -7.50 -3.13 -6.22
CA TRP A 126 -8.68 -3.39 -5.40
C TRP A 126 -8.78 -4.88 -5.01
N SER A 127 -9.56 -5.19 -3.97
CA SER A 127 -9.83 -6.57 -3.56
C SER A 127 -11.14 -7.07 -4.17
N HIS A 128 -11.20 -8.37 -4.46
CA HIS A 128 -12.42 -9.10 -4.81
C HIS A 128 -13.01 -9.84 -3.59
N LEU A 129 -14.28 -10.21 -3.66
CA LEU A 129 -15.00 -10.98 -2.60
C LEU A 129 -14.28 -12.30 -2.24
N LEU A 130 -13.55 -12.87 -3.18
CA LEU A 130 -12.80 -14.12 -3.03
C LEU A 130 -11.31 -13.91 -2.65
N GLY A 131 -10.91 -12.69 -2.27
CA GLY A 131 -9.57 -12.40 -1.73
C GLY A 131 -8.49 -12.08 -2.77
N TRP A 132 -8.81 -12.07 -4.06
CA TRP A 132 -7.84 -11.76 -5.12
C TRP A 132 -7.60 -10.25 -5.26
N LEU A 133 -6.34 -9.87 -5.45
CA LEU A 133 -5.92 -8.54 -5.87
C LEU A 133 -6.03 -8.46 -7.40
N SER A 134 -6.79 -7.49 -7.90
CA SER A 134 -6.72 -7.11 -9.31
C SER A 134 -6.00 -5.78 -9.44
N LYS A 135 -5.09 -5.70 -10.42
CA LYS A 135 -4.35 -4.49 -10.76
C LYS A 135 -4.78 -4.01 -12.15
N ARG A 136 -5.08 -2.72 -12.28
CA ARG A 136 -5.16 -2.06 -13.59
C ARG A 136 -3.95 -1.16 -13.70
N ILE A 137 -3.26 -1.31 -14.82
CA ILE A 137 -2.12 -0.50 -15.16
C ILE A 137 -2.56 0.33 -16.37
N PRO A 138 -2.59 1.66 -16.29
CA PRO A 138 -2.80 2.48 -17.47
C PRO A 138 -1.63 2.24 -18.43
N SER A 139 -1.92 1.98 -19.70
CA SER A 139 -0.93 2.13 -20.75
C SER A 139 -0.37 3.55 -20.67
N LEU A 140 0.95 3.72 -20.68
CA LEU A 140 1.54 5.00 -21.00
C LEU A 140 0.96 5.42 -22.35
N SER A 141 0.07 6.41 -22.35
CA SER A 141 -0.29 7.10 -23.60
C SER A 141 1.03 7.68 -24.10
N SER A 142 1.50 7.22 -25.27
CA SER A 142 2.67 7.82 -25.91
C SER A 142 2.43 9.32 -26.02
N MET A 143 3.29 10.12 -25.42
CA MET A 143 3.52 11.49 -25.89
C MET A 143 4.42 11.43 -27.11
#